data_AF-A0A1Y4BFD4-F1
#
_entry.id   AF-A0A1Y4BFD4-F1
#
_cell.length_a   1.000
_cell.length_b   1.000
_cell.length_c   1.000
_cell.angle_alpha   90.00
_cell.angle_beta   90.00
_cell.angle_gamma   90.00
#
_symmetry.space_group_name_H-M   'P 1'
#
loop_
_entity.id
_entity.type
_entity.pdbx_description
1 polymer ?
#
loop_
_entity_poly.entity_id
_entity_poly.type
_entity_poly.pdbx_seq_one_letter_code
_entity_poly.pdbx_strand_id
1 'polypeptide(L)'
;MALTQSAERAALYKLIDYVDEDPEARIPKIMDTIDKYTPASVFPTQRAAFRSAIDDRSNWYQLILKAFHLNPEVRRRLLKTFIVDANILAWPVQEKARDKYACNIPWAILLDPTSACNLRCTGCWAAEYGHALNLSYEDICSIIDQGRELGCHVYIYTGGEPLVRKDDLIRICEKYPDCAFLCFTNATLIDEAFCQDMIRVANFVPAISAEGNEHTTDERRGDGTYAKIERAMDLLRAHDLPFGISCCWTRANADAVATEQNMDWMIEKGALFCWYFHFMPVGRAASADLMPTPEQRERMYRFVREMRGVKPLFTLDFQNDGEFVGGCIAGGRRYLHINAAGDVEPCVFIHYANANIHDVSLLDALRSPLFMKYYQSQPFNTNHLRPCPMLENPDDLPRMVVETGARSTDLVEKETPEQLREKTAPAAAAWAPVAERLWADEADPLHETRQRWNEGQAETDVTRLARLGRDLRTQPEPQL
;
A
#
# COMPACT_ATOMS: atom_id res chain seq x y z
N MET A 1 23.37 -12.01 -19.85
CA MET A 1 22.81 -10.91 -19.02
C MET A 1 22.81 -11.21 -17.51
N ALA A 2 23.00 -12.45 -17.03
CA ALA A 2 22.95 -12.75 -15.59
C ALA A 2 24.15 -12.23 -14.76
N LEU A 3 25.38 -12.27 -15.33
CA LEU A 3 26.60 -11.86 -14.61
C LEU A 3 26.63 -10.38 -14.22
N THR A 4 25.98 -9.49 -14.99
CA THR A 4 25.95 -8.04 -14.70
C THR A 4 25.03 -7.73 -13.52
N GLN A 5 23.84 -8.33 -13.45
CA GLN A 5 22.90 -8.10 -12.34
C GLN A 5 23.42 -8.64 -11.00
N SER A 6 24.10 -9.79 -10.99
CA SER A 6 24.71 -10.32 -9.76
C SER A 6 25.84 -9.43 -9.24
N ALA A 7 26.68 -8.88 -10.13
CA ALA A 7 27.75 -7.96 -9.76
C ALA A 7 27.21 -6.61 -9.27
N GLU A 8 26.19 -6.06 -9.93
CA GLU A 8 25.47 -4.85 -9.52
C GLU A 8 24.85 -5.02 -8.13
N ARG A 9 24.13 -6.13 -7.90
CA ARG A 9 23.54 -6.45 -6.59
C ARG A 9 24.62 -6.51 -5.50
N ALA A 10 25.73 -7.22 -5.75
CA ALA A 10 26.82 -7.32 -4.78
C ALA A 10 27.47 -5.96 -4.46
N ALA A 11 27.61 -5.08 -5.46
CA ALA A 11 28.13 -3.73 -5.27
C ALA A 11 27.17 -2.86 -4.44
N LEU A 12 25.87 -2.89 -4.75
CA LEU A 12 24.85 -2.15 -4.00
C LEU A 12 24.71 -2.69 -2.57
N TYR A 13 24.77 -4.00 -2.35
CA TYR A 13 24.77 -4.58 -1.01
C TYR A 13 25.97 -4.12 -0.18
N LYS A 14 27.16 -4.07 -0.76
CA LYS A 14 28.35 -3.52 -0.08
C LYS A 14 28.20 -2.05 0.25
N LEU A 15 27.49 -1.27 -0.59
CA LEU A 15 27.19 0.13 -0.29
C LEU A 15 26.23 0.25 0.91
N ILE A 16 25.21 -0.60 0.98
CA ILE A 16 24.31 -0.66 2.13
C ILE A 16 25.10 -1.06 3.39
N ASP A 17 25.92 -2.11 3.33
CA ASP A 17 26.76 -2.55 4.46
C ASP A 17 27.72 -1.44 4.91
N TYR A 18 28.31 -0.70 3.97
CA TYR A 18 29.14 0.46 4.29
C TYR A 18 28.35 1.51 5.06
N VAL A 19 27.13 1.87 4.67
CA VAL A 19 26.36 2.87 5.43
C VAL A 19 25.86 2.34 6.76
N ASP A 20 25.53 1.06 6.83
CA ASP A 20 25.06 0.38 8.04
C ASP A 20 26.06 0.42 9.20
N GLU A 21 27.37 0.41 8.91
CA GLU A 21 28.44 0.45 9.92
C GLU A 21 28.54 1.79 10.68
N ASP A 22 28.24 2.92 10.03
CA ASP A 22 28.28 4.25 10.64
C ASP A 22 27.30 5.19 9.92
N PRO A 23 25.98 5.05 10.18
CA PRO A 23 24.96 5.77 9.44
C PRO A 23 25.09 7.28 9.57
N GLU A 24 25.38 7.80 10.76
CA GLU A 24 25.50 9.23 11.01
C GLU A 24 26.61 9.89 10.19
N ALA A 25 27.77 9.24 10.05
CA ALA A 25 28.88 9.77 9.27
C ALA A 25 28.76 9.51 7.76
N ARG A 26 28.05 8.45 7.35
CA ARG A 26 28.07 7.94 5.97
C ARG A 26 26.80 8.26 5.17
N ILE A 27 25.64 8.44 5.80
CA ILE A 27 24.39 8.88 5.11
C ILE A 27 24.60 10.17 4.32
N PRO A 28 25.25 11.23 4.85
CA PRO A 28 25.50 12.47 4.09
C PRO A 28 26.27 12.27 2.77
N LYS A 29 27.01 11.18 2.64
CA LYS A 29 27.84 10.86 1.46
C LYS A 29 27.25 9.76 0.59
N ILE A 30 26.17 9.11 1.04
CA ILE A 30 25.63 7.93 0.36
C ILE A 30 24.98 8.29 -0.97
N MET A 31 24.30 9.44 -1.03
CA MET A 31 23.51 9.83 -2.20
C MET A 31 24.40 10.01 -3.43
N ASP A 32 25.59 10.58 -3.28
CA ASP A 32 26.56 10.72 -4.38
C ASP A 32 26.98 9.35 -4.94
N THR A 33 27.06 8.34 -4.07
CA THR A 33 27.43 6.97 -4.48
C THR A 33 26.25 6.26 -5.13
N ILE A 34 25.04 6.38 -4.57
CA ILE A 34 23.80 5.87 -5.19
C ILE A 34 23.66 6.45 -6.59
N ASP A 35 23.88 7.76 -6.75
CA ASP A 35 23.75 8.46 -8.01
C ASP A 35 24.73 7.97 -9.08
N LYS A 36 25.92 7.53 -8.65
CA LYS A 36 26.94 6.96 -9.55
C LYS A 36 26.55 5.59 -10.10
N TYR A 37 25.88 4.76 -9.30
CA TYR A 37 25.54 3.38 -9.66
C TYR A 37 24.09 3.18 -10.11
N THR A 38 23.26 4.22 -10.00
CA THR A 38 21.83 4.17 -10.33
C THR A 38 21.54 5.09 -11.51
N PRO A 39 20.93 4.59 -12.60
CA PRO A 39 20.56 5.44 -13.74
C PRO A 39 19.79 6.68 -13.30
N ALA A 40 20.01 7.82 -13.96
CA ALA A 40 19.35 9.09 -13.60
C ALA A 40 17.82 9.02 -13.71
N SER A 41 17.28 8.13 -14.54
CA SER A 41 15.84 7.90 -14.69
C SER A 41 15.21 7.15 -13.51
N VAL A 42 16.00 6.45 -12.69
CA VAL A 42 15.49 5.66 -11.57
C VAL A 42 15.28 6.56 -10.36
N PHE A 43 14.01 6.81 -10.05
CA PHE A 43 13.51 7.56 -8.88
C PHE A 43 14.13 8.95 -8.66
N PRO A 44 14.20 9.84 -9.67
CA PRO A 44 14.87 11.14 -9.54
C PRO A 44 14.26 12.02 -8.45
N THR A 45 12.92 12.10 -8.38
CA THR A 45 12.21 12.91 -7.39
C THR A 45 12.45 12.38 -5.97
N GLN A 46 12.38 11.06 -5.77
CA GLN A 46 12.62 10.47 -4.46
C GLN A 46 14.07 10.66 -4.03
N ARG A 47 15.05 10.48 -4.93
CA ARG A 47 16.47 10.72 -4.63
C ARG A 47 16.73 12.17 -4.24
N ALA A 48 16.11 13.14 -4.91
CA ALA A 48 16.18 14.55 -4.53
C ALA A 48 15.57 14.81 -3.14
N ALA A 49 14.42 14.20 -2.84
CA ALA A 49 13.77 14.29 -1.53
C ALA A 49 14.64 13.71 -0.40
N PHE A 50 15.26 12.53 -0.61
CA PHE A 50 16.21 11.95 0.34
C PHE A 50 17.42 12.86 0.56
N ARG A 51 17.98 13.44 -0.50
CA ARG A 51 19.11 14.37 -0.40
C ARG A 51 18.76 15.61 0.42
N SER A 52 17.65 16.28 0.11
CA SER A 52 17.18 17.44 0.90
C SER A 52 16.93 17.05 2.36
N ALA A 53 16.27 15.92 2.61
CA ALA A 53 16.08 15.44 3.98
C ALA A 53 17.40 15.33 4.75
N ILE A 54 18.42 14.71 4.14
CA ILE A 54 19.74 14.50 4.72
C ILE A 54 20.48 15.82 4.94
N ASP A 55 20.52 16.69 3.93
CA ASP A 55 21.25 17.96 3.96
C ASP A 55 20.64 18.93 4.96
N ASP A 56 19.31 19.01 5.00
CA ASP A 56 18.56 19.92 5.88
C ASP A 56 18.41 19.38 7.31
N ARG A 57 18.78 18.11 7.55
CA ARG A 57 18.57 17.39 8.82
C ARG A 57 17.12 17.50 9.32
N SER A 58 16.17 17.36 8.40
CA SER A 58 14.73 17.54 8.67
C SER A 58 14.14 16.41 9.55
N ASN A 59 12.84 16.48 9.85
CA ASN A 59 12.09 15.38 10.46
C ASN A 59 12.27 14.04 9.70
N TRP A 60 12.46 14.09 8.39
CA TRP A 60 12.76 12.90 7.58
C TRP A 60 14.13 12.32 7.87
N TYR A 61 15.15 13.14 8.11
CA TYR A 61 16.45 12.65 8.54
C TYR A 61 16.37 11.93 9.90
N GLN A 62 15.56 12.45 10.82
CA GLN A 62 15.30 11.78 12.10
C GLN A 62 14.65 10.41 11.91
N LEU A 63 13.67 10.31 11.00
CA LEU A 63 13.05 9.02 10.65
C LEU A 63 14.05 8.05 9.99
N ILE A 64 14.91 8.54 9.09
CA ILE A 64 16.00 7.76 8.50
C ILE A 64 16.90 7.20 9.62
N LEU A 65 17.37 8.05 10.53
CA LEU A 65 18.20 7.60 11.66
C LEU A 65 17.48 6.58 12.55
N LYS A 66 16.18 6.77 12.82
CA LYS A 66 15.36 5.80 13.56
C LYS A 66 15.35 4.43 12.88
N ALA A 67 15.19 4.39 11.55
CA ALA A 67 15.28 3.15 10.77
C ALA A 67 16.70 2.54 10.86
N PHE A 68 17.74 3.37 10.94
CA PHE A 68 19.12 2.91 11.10
C PHE A 68 19.47 2.43 12.51
N HIS A 69 18.64 2.71 13.52
CA HIS A 69 18.81 2.20 14.89
C HIS A 69 18.03 0.92 15.19
N LEU A 70 17.28 0.40 14.21
CA LEU A 70 16.64 -0.90 14.33
C LEU A 70 17.65 -2.04 14.50
N ASN A 71 17.15 -3.19 14.95
CA ASN A 71 17.88 -4.44 15.08
C ASN A 71 18.79 -4.68 13.86
N PRO A 72 20.12 -4.84 14.04
CA PRO A 72 21.06 -4.86 12.91
C PRO A 72 20.78 -5.92 11.85
N GLU A 73 20.33 -7.11 12.24
CA GLU A 73 20.05 -8.19 11.28
C GLU A 73 18.81 -7.88 10.45
N VAL A 74 17.74 -7.39 11.10
CA VAL A 74 16.50 -6.99 10.44
C VAL A 74 16.72 -5.78 9.54
N ARG A 75 17.36 -4.73 10.07
CA ARG A 75 17.68 -3.51 9.34
C ARG A 75 18.49 -3.79 8.08
N ARG A 76 19.62 -4.51 8.21
CA ARG A 76 20.50 -4.82 7.08
C ARG A 76 19.75 -5.57 5.97
N ARG A 77 18.91 -6.54 6.34
CA ARG A 77 18.09 -7.31 5.41
C ARG A 77 17.06 -6.42 4.71
N LEU A 78 16.27 -5.67 5.47
CA LEU A 78 15.22 -4.82 4.91
C LEU A 78 15.77 -3.70 4.03
N LEU A 79 16.88 -3.07 4.41
CA LEU A 79 17.53 -2.05 3.58
C LEU A 79 17.98 -2.63 2.24
N LYS A 80 18.60 -3.82 2.23
CA LYS A 80 18.98 -4.52 1.00
C LYS A 80 17.76 -4.86 0.16
N THR A 81 16.74 -5.48 0.75
CA THR A 81 15.54 -5.87 0.02
C THR A 81 14.79 -4.66 -0.53
N PHE A 82 14.47 -3.65 0.28
CA PHE A 82 13.68 -2.50 -0.16
C PHE A 82 14.45 -1.58 -1.10
N ILE A 83 15.72 -1.25 -0.84
CA ILE A 83 16.46 -0.30 -1.69
C ILE A 83 16.92 -0.99 -2.98
N VAL A 84 17.46 -2.20 -2.88
CA VAL A 84 18.14 -2.87 -3.99
C VAL A 84 17.22 -3.80 -4.74
N ASP A 85 16.70 -4.84 -4.08
CA ASP A 85 15.98 -5.92 -4.77
C ASP A 85 14.61 -5.48 -5.28
N ALA A 86 13.81 -4.83 -4.42
CA ALA A 86 12.44 -4.41 -4.71
C ALA A 86 12.32 -3.09 -5.49
N ASN A 87 13.41 -2.33 -5.64
CA ASN A 87 13.39 -1.03 -6.30
C ASN A 87 14.47 -0.92 -7.39
N ILE A 88 15.74 -0.70 -7.04
CA ILE A 88 16.79 -0.42 -8.06
C ILE A 88 16.90 -1.53 -9.12
N LEU A 89 16.88 -2.80 -8.70
CA LEU A 89 17.02 -3.94 -9.62
C LEU A 89 15.69 -4.43 -10.21
N ALA A 90 14.61 -4.39 -9.42
CA ALA A 90 13.28 -4.80 -9.87
C ALA A 90 12.65 -3.83 -10.88
N TRP A 91 12.84 -2.52 -10.71
CA TRP A 91 12.13 -1.52 -11.51
C TRP A 91 12.37 -1.70 -13.02
N PRO A 92 13.62 -1.83 -13.52
CA PRO A 92 13.86 -2.06 -14.94
C PRO A 92 13.27 -3.39 -15.47
N VAL A 93 13.13 -4.41 -14.61
CA VAL A 93 12.47 -5.68 -14.96
C VAL A 93 10.99 -5.46 -15.16
N GLN A 94 10.34 -4.77 -14.22
CA GLN A 94 8.92 -4.43 -14.29
C GLN A 94 8.61 -3.55 -15.51
N GLU A 95 9.41 -2.51 -15.79
CA GLU A 95 9.22 -1.63 -16.96
C GLU A 95 9.26 -2.44 -18.26
N LYS A 96 10.27 -3.30 -18.43
CA LYS A 96 10.39 -4.18 -19.60
C LYS A 96 9.21 -5.14 -19.70
N ALA A 97 8.71 -5.66 -18.58
CA ALA A 97 7.54 -6.53 -18.56
C ALA A 97 6.25 -5.78 -18.93
N ARG A 98 6.04 -4.56 -18.43
CA ARG A 98 4.89 -3.68 -18.79
C ARG A 98 4.85 -3.42 -20.30
N ASP A 99 6.02 -3.19 -20.89
CA ASP A 99 6.13 -2.98 -22.33
C ASP A 99 5.95 -4.28 -23.14
N LYS A 100 6.66 -5.34 -22.75
CA LYS A 100 6.63 -6.63 -23.46
C LYS A 100 5.23 -7.24 -23.49
N TYR A 101 4.52 -7.20 -22.37
CA TYR A 101 3.22 -7.86 -22.24
C TYR A 101 2.03 -6.91 -22.45
N ALA A 102 2.30 -5.60 -22.58
CA ALA A 102 1.30 -4.56 -22.75
C ALA A 102 0.17 -4.62 -21.71
N CYS A 103 0.53 -4.87 -20.46
CA CYS A 103 -0.35 -4.87 -19.30
C CYS A 103 0.33 -4.18 -18.12
N ASN A 104 -0.42 -3.95 -17.05
CA ASN A 104 0.17 -3.47 -15.80
C ASN A 104 1.01 -4.59 -15.15
N ILE A 105 2.07 -4.21 -14.43
CA ILE A 105 2.91 -5.11 -13.61
C ILE A 105 3.06 -4.46 -12.23
N PRO A 106 2.64 -5.13 -11.14
CA PRO A 106 2.60 -4.53 -9.82
C PRO A 106 4.00 -4.44 -9.20
N TRP A 107 4.15 -3.49 -8.29
CA TRP A 107 5.30 -3.40 -7.39
C TRP A 107 5.12 -4.28 -6.15
N ALA A 108 3.89 -4.37 -5.64
CA ALA A 108 3.52 -5.22 -4.52
C ALA A 108 2.29 -6.08 -4.82
N ILE A 109 2.22 -7.27 -4.21
CA ILE A 109 1.05 -8.16 -4.29
C ILE A 109 0.46 -8.29 -2.89
N LEU A 110 -0.83 -7.97 -2.75
CA LEU A 110 -1.59 -8.19 -1.52
C LEU A 110 -2.19 -9.59 -1.57
N LEU A 111 -2.08 -10.33 -0.46
CA LEU A 111 -2.55 -11.69 -0.32
C LEU A 111 -3.34 -11.82 0.96
N ASP A 112 -4.44 -12.57 0.90
CA ASP A 112 -5.17 -13.03 2.07
C ASP A 112 -4.82 -14.51 2.31
N PRO A 113 -3.88 -14.83 3.24
CA PRO A 113 -3.48 -16.21 3.47
C PRO A 113 -4.63 -17.06 4.02
N THR A 114 -5.59 -16.42 4.69
CA THR A 114 -6.74 -17.05 5.32
C THR A 114 -7.90 -16.08 5.40
N SER A 115 -9.13 -16.57 5.49
CA SER A 115 -10.27 -15.76 5.91
C SER A 115 -10.44 -15.70 7.43
N ALA A 116 -9.73 -16.54 8.18
CA ALA A 116 -9.93 -16.71 9.62
C ALA A 116 -9.38 -15.52 10.42
N CYS A 117 -10.20 -14.94 11.30
CA CYS A 117 -9.80 -13.89 12.23
C CYS A 117 -10.21 -14.24 13.66
N ASN A 118 -9.39 -13.85 14.64
CA ASN A 118 -9.68 -14.02 16.07
C ASN A 118 -10.44 -12.83 16.69
N LEU A 119 -10.81 -11.82 15.89
CA LEU A 119 -11.67 -10.69 16.26
C LEU A 119 -12.91 -10.60 15.35
N ARG A 120 -13.88 -9.75 15.70
CA ARG A 120 -15.11 -9.48 14.94
C ARG A 120 -15.40 -7.97 14.87
N CYS A 121 -14.51 -7.24 14.21
CA CYS A 121 -14.54 -5.78 14.22
C CYS A 121 -15.77 -5.21 13.48
N THR A 122 -16.33 -4.11 13.98
CA THR A 122 -17.40 -3.37 13.30
C THR A 122 -16.91 -2.80 11.95
N GLY A 123 -17.68 -3.05 10.89
CA GLY A 123 -17.35 -2.58 9.53
C GLY A 123 -16.13 -3.28 8.91
N CYS A 124 -15.86 -4.53 9.27
CA CYS A 124 -14.77 -5.31 8.68
C CYS A 124 -15.23 -5.98 7.38
N TRP A 125 -14.54 -5.72 6.27
CA TRP A 125 -14.82 -6.41 5.02
C TRP A 125 -14.15 -7.79 4.96
N ALA A 126 -13.05 -8.02 5.70
CA ALA A 126 -12.21 -9.22 5.61
C ALA A 126 -12.62 -10.37 6.55
N ALA A 127 -13.18 -10.06 7.73
CA ALA A 127 -13.53 -11.06 8.74
C ALA A 127 -14.97 -11.61 8.58
N GLU A 128 -15.76 -11.03 7.68
CA GLU A 128 -17.12 -11.49 7.42
C GLU A 128 -17.13 -12.85 6.69
N TYR A 129 -16.05 -13.18 5.97
CA TYR A 129 -15.89 -14.39 5.15
C TYR A 129 -15.85 -15.75 5.90
N GLY A 130 -15.94 -15.76 7.24
CA GLY A 130 -15.86 -16.98 8.05
C GLY A 130 -14.44 -17.58 8.13
N HIS A 131 -14.31 -18.85 8.56
CA HIS A 131 -13.01 -19.50 8.82
C HIS A 131 -12.62 -20.61 7.82
N ALA A 132 -13.28 -20.66 6.66
CA ALA A 132 -13.25 -21.85 5.80
C ALA A 132 -12.23 -21.79 4.65
N LEU A 133 -11.71 -20.62 4.30
CA LEU A 133 -10.93 -20.42 3.07
C LEU A 133 -9.49 -20.03 3.38
N ASN A 134 -8.57 -20.62 2.61
CA ASN A 134 -7.15 -20.57 2.83
C ASN A 134 -6.41 -20.82 1.51
N LEU A 135 -5.48 -19.93 1.15
CA LEU A 135 -4.45 -20.28 0.17
C LEU A 135 -3.51 -21.32 0.80
N SER A 136 -3.18 -22.39 0.09
CA SER A 136 -2.18 -23.33 0.61
C SER A 136 -0.80 -22.68 0.71
N TYR A 137 0.11 -23.28 1.49
CA TYR A 137 1.51 -22.83 1.54
C TYR A 137 2.13 -22.86 0.14
N GLU A 138 1.78 -23.87 -0.65
CA GLU A 138 2.20 -24.09 -2.03
C GLU A 138 1.65 -23.02 -2.98
N ASP A 139 0.39 -22.60 -2.82
CA ASP A 139 -0.20 -21.53 -3.61
C ASP A 139 0.55 -20.21 -3.38
N ILE A 140 0.78 -19.84 -2.12
CA ILE A 140 1.49 -18.61 -1.77
C ILE A 140 2.93 -18.65 -2.31
N CYS A 141 3.62 -19.79 -2.18
CA CYS A 141 4.94 -19.98 -2.78
C CYS A 141 4.91 -19.79 -4.30
N SER A 142 3.94 -20.39 -5.00
CA SER A 142 3.81 -20.27 -6.45
C SER A 142 3.57 -18.83 -6.89
N ILE A 143 2.72 -18.10 -6.16
CA ILE A 143 2.47 -16.68 -6.42
C ILE A 143 3.75 -15.86 -6.25
N ILE A 144 4.51 -16.10 -5.19
CA ILE A 144 5.77 -15.38 -4.93
C ILE A 144 6.79 -15.69 -6.02
N ASP A 145 6.93 -16.94 -6.44
CA ASP A 145 7.85 -17.31 -7.52
C ASP A 145 7.49 -16.62 -8.84
N GLN A 146 6.21 -16.65 -9.24
CA GLN A 146 5.72 -15.94 -10.43
C GLN A 146 5.87 -14.41 -10.32
N GLY A 147 5.61 -13.85 -9.13
CA GLY A 147 5.79 -12.43 -8.85
C GLY A 147 7.25 -12.00 -8.98
N ARG A 148 8.18 -12.76 -8.43
CA ARG A 148 9.64 -12.51 -8.53
C ARG A 148 10.12 -12.56 -9.97
N GLU A 149 9.59 -13.44 -10.81
CA GLU A 149 9.89 -13.45 -12.26
C GLU A 149 9.47 -12.16 -12.97
N LEU A 150 8.43 -11.48 -12.47
CA LEU A 150 7.96 -10.17 -12.94
C LEU A 150 8.64 -8.99 -12.23
N GLY A 151 9.55 -9.25 -11.28
CA GLY A 151 10.24 -8.24 -10.48
C GLY A 151 9.45 -7.77 -9.25
N CYS A 152 8.46 -8.50 -8.78
CA CYS A 152 7.74 -8.19 -7.53
C CYS A 152 8.44 -8.86 -6.33
N HIS A 153 8.90 -8.03 -5.39
CA HIS A 153 9.61 -8.47 -4.18
C HIS A 153 8.92 -8.03 -2.88
N VAL A 154 7.78 -7.34 -2.97
CA VAL A 154 7.01 -6.88 -1.82
C VAL A 154 5.67 -7.60 -1.80
N TYR A 155 5.40 -8.28 -0.70
CA TYR A 155 4.16 -9.00 -0.48
C TYR A 155 3.51 -8.47 0.79
N ILE A 156 2.20 -8.26 0.74
CA ILE A 156 1.47 -7.64 1.84
C ILE A 156 0.35 -8.60 2.25
N TYR A 157 0.43 -9.12 3.46
CA TYR A 157 -0.58 -9.99 4.02
C TYR A 157 -1.72 -9.16 4.63
N THR A 158 -2.93 -9.53 4.25
CA THR A 158 -4.21 -9.01 4.75
C THR A 158 -5.12 -10.22 5.03
N GLY A 159 -6.44 -10.07 5.17
CA GLY A 159 -7.38 -11.20 5.07
C GLY A 159 -7.42 -12.11 6.28
N GLY A 160 -8.60 -12.22 6.87
CA GLY A 160 -8.70 -12.65 8.26
C GLY A 160 -7.68 -11.92 9.15
N GLU A 161 -7.09 -12.64 10.09
CA GLU A 161 -5.87 -12.25 10.79
C GLU A 161 -4.71 -13.13 10.28
N PRO A 162 -3.75 -12.60 9.51
CA PRO A 162 -2.66 -13.40 8.95
C PRO A 162 -1.86 -14.16 9.99
N LEU A 163 -1.66 -13.58 11.19
CA LEU A 163 -0.85 -14.20 12.25
C LEU A 163 -1.50 -15.45 12.86
N VAL A 164 -2.75 -15.77 12.53
CA VAL A 164 -3.33 -17.11 12.80
C VAL A 164 -2.54 -18.20 12.08
N ARG A 165 -1.88 -17.87 10.95
CA ARG A 165 -1.01 -18.74 10.17
C ARG A 165 0.47 -18.37 10.29
N LYS A 166 0.90 -17.81 11.42
CA LYS A 166 2.28 -17.32 11.62
C LYS A 166 3.35 -18.35 11.24
N ASP A 167 3.16 -19.63 11.57
CA ASP A 167 4.12 -20.69 11.23
C ASP A 167 4.36 -20.82 9.72
N ASP A 168 3.32 -20.73 8.89
CA ASP A 168 3.46 -20.75 7.43
C ASP A 168 4.11 -19.46 6.92
N LEU A 169 3.71 -18.31 7.44
CA LEU A 169 4.26 -17.01 7.02
C LEU A 169 5.75 -16.91 7.33
N ILE A 170 6.18 -17.42 8.49
CA ILE A 170 7.59 -17.50 8.87
C ILE A 170 8.35 -18.44 7.94
N ARG A 171 7.81 -19.61 7.60
CA ARG A 171 8.42 -20.53 6.61
C ARG A 171 8.53 -19.91 5.21
N ILE A 172 7.57 -19.07 4.82
CA ILE A 172 7.63 -18.32 3.56
C ILE A 172 8.76 -17.28 3.61
N CYS A 173 8.88 -16.54 4.72
CA CYS A 173 9.94 -15.56 4.93
C CYS A 173 11.34 -16.17 4.81
N GLU A 174 11.56 -17.37 5.37
CA GLU A 174 12.81 -18.12 5.24
C GLU A 174 13.12 -18.53 3.79
N LYS A 175 12.08 -18.97 3.06
CA LYS A 175 12.22 -19.44 1.67
C LYS A 175 12.54 -18.30 0.70
N TYR A 176 12.05 -17.10 0.97
CA TYR A 176 12.17 -15.93 0.09
C TYR A 176 12.88 -14.75 0.76
N PRO A 177 14.19 -14.89 1.06
CA PRO A 177 14.95 -13.91 1.84
C PRO A 177 15.31 -12.64 1.03
N ASP A 178 15.00 -12.60 -0.26
CA ASP A 178 15.06 -11.44 -1.16
C ASP A 178 13.69 -10.77 -1.37
N CYS A 179 12.69 -11.16 -0.59
CA CYS A 179 11.38 -10.52 -0.53
C CYS A 179 11.15 -9.88 0.84
N ALA A 180 10.30 -8.87 0.88
CA ALA A 180 9.85 -8.21 2.09
C ALA A 180 8.35 -8.44 2.27
N PHE A 181 7.96 -8.76 3.49
CA PHE A 181 6.61 -9.15 3.85
C PHE A 181 6.03 -8.15 4.84
N LEU A 182 5.08 -7.33 4.38
CA LEU A 182 4.28 -6.49 5.26
C LEU A 182 3.07 -7.29 5.73
N CYS A 183 2.61 -7.09 6.96
CA CYS A 183 1.41 -7.77 7.48
C CYS A 183 0.49 -6.80 8.19
N PHE A 184 -0.70 -6.57 7.64
CA PHE A 184 -1.77 -5.93 8.39
C PHE A 184 -2.27 -6.90 9.46
N THR A 185 -2.19 -6.50 10.72
CA THR A 185 -2.53 -7.36 11.86
C THR A 185 -3.26 -6.57 12.95
N ASN A 186 -4.11 -7.27 13.70
CA ASN A 186 -4.72 -6.77 14.93
C ASN A 186 -3.78 -6.83 16.15
N ALA A 187 -2.55 -7.32 15.96
CA ALA A 187 -1.46 -7.40 16.94
C ALA A 187 -1.69 -8.28 18.16
N THR A 188 -2.87 -8.90 18.31
CA THR A 188 -3.19 -9.71 19.50
C THR A 188 -2.37 -10.99 19.62
N LEU A 189 -1.76 -11.43 18.51
CA LEU A 189 -0.91 -12.63 18.41
C LEU A 189 0.59 -12.31 18.36
N ILE A 190 0.98 -11.05 18.54
CA ILE A 190 2.38 -10.63 18.67
C ILE A 190 2.80 -10.89 20.12
N ASP A 191 3.64 -11.91 20.29
CA ASP A 191 4.26 -12.31 21.54
C ASP A 191 5.79 -12.30 21.42
N GLU A 192 6.48 -12.61 22.52
CA GLU A 192 7.94 -12.69 22.56
C GLU A 192 8.49 -13.69 21.55
N ALA A 193 7.85 -14.86 21.41
CA ALA A 193 8.28 -15.89 20.47
C ALA A 193 8.23 -15.37 19.02
N PHE A 194 7.16 -14.67 18.66
CA PHE A 194 7.02 -14.06 17.35
C PHE A 194 8.06 -12.95 17.10
N CYS A 195 8.43 -12.18 18.12
CA CYS A 195 9.53 -11.21 18.00
C CYS A 195 10.86 -11.91 17.66
N GLN A 196 11.15 -13.06 18.28
CA GLN A 196 12.34 -13.86 17.95
C GLN A 196 12.28 -14.44 16.54
N ASP A 197 11.09 -14.86 16.08
CA ASP A 197 10.90 -15.28 14.69
C ASP A 197 11.15 -14.14 13.70
N MET A 198 10.69 -12.92 14.00
CA MET A 198 10.95 -11.74 13.17
C MET A 198 12.44 -11.41 13.06
N ILE A 199 13.20 -11.49 14.16
CA ILE A 199 14.65 -11.30 14.15
C ILE A 199 15.30 -12.37 13.25
N ARG A 200 14.86 -13.62 13.39
CA ARG A 200 15.41 -14.77 12.67
C ARG A 200 15.20 -14.69 11.17
N VAL A 201 14.01 -14.28 10.70
CA VAL A 201 13.71 -14.16 9.26
C VAL A 201 14.12 -12.82 8.67
N ALA A 202 14.14 -11.76 9.49
CA ALA A 202 14.66 -10.43 9.16
C ALA A 202 13.98 -9.68 8.00
N ASN A 203 12.86 -10.18 7.47
CA ASN A 203 12.15 -9.59 6.33
C ASN A 203 10.62 -9.48 6.50
N PHE A 204 10.14 -9.52 7.74
CA PHE A 204 8.73 -9.37 8.09
C PHE A 204 8.48 -8.07 8.86
N VAL A 205 7.45 -7.30 8.49
CA VAL A 205 7.13 -5.99 9.08
C VAL A 205 5.63 -5.90 9.39
N PRO A 206 5.22 -5.83 10.66
CA PRO A 206 3.83 -5.61 11.03
C PRO A 206 3.34 -4.18 10.73
N ALA A 207 2.11 -4.06 10.23
CA ALA A 207 1.32 -2.84 10.20
C ALA A 207 0.13 -3.03 11.16
N ILE A 208 0.27 -2.49 12.36
CA ILE A 208 -0.65 -2.72 13.48
C ILE A 208 -1.91 -1.88 13.32
N SER A 209 -3.06 -2.53 13.39
CA SER A 209 -4.33 -1.84 13.24
C SER A 209 -4.74 -1.10 14.52
N ALA A 210 -4.86 0.22 14.47
CA ALA A 210 -5.29 1.06 15.58
C ALA A 210 -6.05 2.31 15.10
N GLU A 211 -7.12 2.70 15.79
CA GLU A 211 -8.09 3.71 15.32
C GLU A 211 -8.13 4.98 16.18
N GLY A 212 -6.97 5.53 16.53
CA GLY A 212 -6.89 6.74 17.35
C GLY A 212 -6.61 6.38 18.80
N ASN A 213 -7.61 6.51 19.67
CA ASN A 213 -7.45 6.28 21.11
C ASN A 213 -8.06 4.95 21.57
N GLU A 214 -7.93 4.64 22.87
CA GLU A 214 -8.47 3.43 23.49
C GLU A 214 -9.96 3.26 23.22
N HIS A 215 -10.76 4.29 23.48
CA HIS A 215 -12.21 4.24 23.30
C HIS A 215 -12.61 3.89 21.86
N THR A 216 -12.05 4.61 20.88
CA THR A 216 -12.38 4.43 19.45
C THR A 216 -11.84 3.12 18.88
N THR A 217 -10.71 2.63 19.37
CA THR A 217 -10.14 1.33 18.99
C THR A 217 -10.97 0.18 19.56
N ASP A 218 -11.30 0.23 20.84
CA ASP A 218 -12.06 -0.83 21.52
C ASP A 218 -13.52 -0.87 21.07
N GLU A 219 -14.17 0.29 20.85
CA GLU A 219 -15.54 0.35 20.29
C GLU A 219 -15.63 -0.39 18.95
N ARG A 220 -14.59 -0.28 18.12
CA ARG A 220 -14.55 -0.95 16.83
C ARG A 220 -14.13 -2.42 16.94
N ARG A 221 -13.11 -2.73 17.74
CA ARG A 221 -12.40 -4.03 17.69
C ARG A 221 -12.73 -4.98 18.84
N GLY A 222 -13.43 -4.49 19.86
CA GLY A 222 -13.78 -5.18 21.09
C GLY A 222 -12.90 -4.78 22.27
N ASP A 223 -13.49 -4.80 23.46
CA ASP A 223 -12.87 -4.35 24.72
C ASP A 223 -11.49 -4.95 24.99
N GLY A 224 -10.57 -4.09 25.42
CA GLY A 224 -9.20 -4.43 25.77
C GLY A 224 -8.29 -4.72 24.58
N THR A 225 -8.72 -4.41 23.34
CA THR A 225 -7.87 -4.58 22.15
C THR A 225 -6.76 -3.54 22.13
N TYR A 226 -7.04 -2.31 22.49
CA TYR A 226 -6.05 -1.23 22.59
C TYR A 226 -4.89 -1.60 23.53
N ALA A 227 -5.19 -2.13 24.72
CA ALA A 227 -4.16 -2.59 25.64
C ALA A 227 -3.29 -3.74 25.08
N LYS A 228 -3.84 -4.60 24.21
CA LYS A 228 -3.08 -5.64 23.51
C LYS A 228 -2.18 -5.05 22.42
N ILE A 229 -2.68 -4.05 21.69
CA ILE A 229 -1.91 -3.27 20.71
C ILE A 229 -0.71 -2.60 21.39
N GLU A 230 -0.94 -1.89 22.49
CA GLU A 230 0.15 -1.21 23.22
C GLU A 230 1.23 -2.19 23.67
N ARG A 231 0.84 -3.34 24.23
CA ARG A 231 1.78 -4.38 24.64
C ARG A 231 2.59 -4.92 23.45
N ALA A 232 1.95 -5.15 22.31
CA ALA A 232 2.64 -5.62 21.11
C ALA A 232 3.64 -4.58 20.59
N MET A 233 3.26 -3.30 20.55
CA MET A 233 4.17 -2.20 20.15
C MET A 233 5.34 -2.07 21.12
N ASP A 234 5.10 -2.18 22.44
CA ASP A 234 6.15 -2.12 23.45
C ASP A 234 7.14 -3.30 23.32
N LEU A 235 6.66 -4.52 23.00
CA LEU A 235 7.51 -5.68 22.70
C LEU A 235 8.36 -5.46 21.45
N LEU A 236 7.75 -5.03 20.35
CA LEU A 236 8.47 -4.77 19.10
C LEU A 236 9.55 -3.70 19.29
N ARG A 237 9.22 -2.61 20.01
CA ARG A 237 10.19 -1.56 20.35
C ARG A 237 11.32 -2.09 21.22
N ALA A 238 11.05 -2.95 22.21
CA ALA A 238 12.07 -3.49 23.09
C ALA A 238 13.12 -4.35 22.37
N HIS A 239 12.78 -4.89 21.19
CA HIS A 239 13.66 -5.68 20.33
C HIS A 239 14.18 -4.88 19.11
N ASP A 240 13.95 -3.57 19.07
CA ASP A 240 14.28 -2.69 17.95
C ASP A 240 13.72 -3.18 16.60
N LEU A 241 12.53 -3.78 16.61
CA LEU A 241 11.87 -4.33 15.43
C LEU A 241 11.05 -3.26 14.68
N PRO A 242 11.08 -3.25 13.34
CA PRO A 242 10.28 -2.33 12.54
C PRO A 242 8.81 -2.70 12.59
N PHE A 243 7.98 -1.68 12.74
CA PHE A 243 6.54 -1.78 12.52
C PHE A 243 5.96 -0.41 12.16
N GLY A 244 4.74 -0.43 11.68
CA GLY A 244 3.94 0.78 11.49
C GLY A 244 2.51 0.59 11.97
N ILE A 245 1.69 1.59 11.68
CA ILE A 245 0.26 1.58 12.00
C ILE A 245 -0.57 1.48 10.72
N SER A 246 -1.72 0.85 10.82
CA SER A 246 -2.78 0.85 9.82
C SER A 246 -4.05 1.39 10.43
N CYS A 247 -4.35 2.66 10.15
CA CYS A 247 -5.48 3.36 10.73
C CYS A 247 -6.65 3.39 9.74
N CYS A 248 -7.71 2.66 10.07
CA CYS A 248 -8.97 2.77 9.34
C CYS A 248 -9.88 3.80 10.02
N TRP A 249 -10.00 4.97 9.42
CA TRP A 249 -10.79 6.07 9.98
C TRP A 249 -12.16 6.20 9.29
N THR A 250 -13.17 6.52 10.08
CA THR A 250 -14.60 6.56 9.74
C THR A 250 -15.17 7.91 10.17
N ARG A 251 -16.43 8.17 9.85
CA ARG A 251 -17.19 9.30 10.41
C ARG A 251 -17.15 9.36 11.94
N ALA A 252 -17.15 8.22 12.62
CA ALA A 252 -17.25 8.13 14.07
C ALA A 252 -15.94 8.44 14.80
N ASN A 253 -14.78 8.18 14.19
CA ASN A 253 -13.47 8.32 14.86
C ASN A 253 -12.53 9.34 14.21
N ALA A 254 -12.93 10.01 13.12
CA ALA A 254 -12.09 10.98 12.42
C ALA A 254 -11.48 12.03 13.36
N ASP A 255 -12.24 12.48 14.36
CA ASP A 255 -11.79 13.51 15.30
C ASP A 255 -10.73 13.00 16.30
N ALA A 256 -10.76 11.71 16.64
CA ALA A 256 -9.74 11.08 17.48
C ALA A 256 -8.46 10.77 16.69
N VAL A 257 -8.62 10.39 15.42
CA VAL A 257 -7.51 10.05 14.52
C VAL A 257 -6.73 11.29 14.11
N ALA A 258 -7.41 12.39 13.77
CA ALA A 258 -6.84 13.64 13.26
C ALA A 258 -6.30 14.55 14.39
N THR A 259 -5.42 14.01 15.24
CA THR A 259 -4.83 14.73 16.37
C THR A 259 -3.32 14.54 16.42
N GLU A 260 -2.59 15.60 16.80
CA GLU A 260 -1.15 15.50 17.05
C GLU A 260 -0.83 14.47 18.12
N GLN A 261 -1.64 14.40 19.18
CA GLN A 261 -1.47 13.44 20.28
C GLN A 261 -1.45 11.99 19.78
N ASN A 262 -2.36 11.63 18.87
CA ASN A 262 -2.37 10.29 18.27
C ASN A 262 -1.08 10.04 17.47
N MET A 263 -0.60 11.04 16.72
CA MET A 263 0.64 10.90 15.97
C MET A 263 1.87 10.78 16.86
N ASP A 264 1.93 11.58 17.93
CA ASP A 264 3.01 11.55 18.91
C ASP A 264 3.04 10.18 19.63
N TRP A 265 1.87 9.64 20.01
CA TRP A 265 1.77 8.28 20.55
C TRP A 265 2.35 7.22 19.60
N MET A 266 2.02 7.27 18.30
CA MET A 266 2.58 6.36 17.30
C MET A 266 4.11 6.45 17.25
N ILE A 267 4.65 7.68 17.25
CA ILE A 267 6.09 7.94 17.18
C ILE A 267 6.81 7.43 18.44
N GLU A 268 6.29 7.75 19.62
CA GLU A 268 6.82 7.37 20.93
C GLU A 268 6.82 5.86 21.14
N LYS A 269 5.78 5.17 20.68
CA LYS A 269 5.73 3.71 20.69
C LYS A 269 6.71 3.06 19.73
N GLY A 270 7.25 3.80 18.75
CA GLY A 270 8.30 3.32 17.86
C GLY A 270 7.89 3.14 16.39
N ALA A 271 6.65 3.47 16.02
CA ALA A 271 6.18 3.30 14.64
C ALA A 271 7.04 4.10 13.65
N LEU A 272 7.26 3.52 12.47
CA LEU A 272 8.05 4.13 11.38
C LEU A 272 7.15 4.73 10.29
N PHE A 273 5.96 4.17 10.12
CA PHE A 273 4.98 4.59 9.14
C PHE A 273 3.55 4.44 9.66
N CYS A 274 2.61 5.14 9.03
CA CYS A 274 1.17 4.99 9.27
C CYS A 274 0.42 5.03 7.94
N TRP A 275 -0.37 3.98 7.68
CA TRP A 275 -1.33 3.96 6.59
C TRP A 275 -2.67 4.51 7.08
N TYR A 276 -3.15 5.59 6.47
CA TYR A 276 -4.51 6.09 6.67
C TYR A 276 -5.40 5.56 5.55
N PHE A 277 -6.40 4.77 5.94
CA PHE A 277 -7.47 4.32 5.07
C PHE A 277 -8.77 4.93 5.54
N HIS A 278 -9.40 5.76 4.73
CA HIS A 278 -10.77 6.14 5.05
C HIS A 278 -11.71 4.97 4.76
N PHE A 279 -12.76 4.84 5.56
CA PHE A 279 -13.72 3.75 5.46
C PHE A 279 -14.42 3.72 4.09
N MET A 280 -14.33 2.58 3.43
CA MET A 280 -15.07 2.28 2.21
C MET A 280 -16.21 1.30 2.54
N PRO A 281 -17.45 1.53 2.08
CA PRO A 281 -18.59 0.70 2.43
C PRO A 281 -18.66 -0.53 1.52
N VAL A 282 -17.64 -1.40 1.57
CA VAL A 282 -17.56 -2.61 0.72
C VAL A 282 -18.22 -3.79 1.42
N GLY A 283 -19.00 -4.57 0.67
CA GLY A 283 -19.76 -5.71 1.20
C GLY A 283 -21.20 -5.33 1.51
N ARG A 284 -22.13 -6.27 1.32
CA ARG A 284 -23.56 -5.96 1.29
C ARG A 284 -24.10 -5.38 2.62
N ALA A 285 -23.56 -5.82 3.76
CA ALA A 285 -23.96 -5.35 5.08
C ALA A 285 -23.26 -4.04 5.51
N ALA A 286 -22.29 -3.55 4.73
CA ALA A 286 -21.51 -2.37 5.10
C ALA A 286 -22.35 -1.08 5.05
N SER A 287 -22.39 -0.37 6.18
CA SER A 287 -23.14 0.87 6.29
C SER A 287 -22.38 2.05 5.67
N ALA A 288 -23.01 2.70 4.70
CA ALA A 288 -22.55 3.97 4.13
C ALA A 288 -22.50 5.11 5.17
N ASP A 289 -23.16 4.96 6.32
CA ASP A 289 -23.15 5.96 7.39
C ASP A 289 -21.81 6.07 8.13
N LEU A 290 -20.92 5.10 7.97
CA LEU A 290 -19.56 5.17 8.52
C LEU A 290 -18.58 5.90 7.59
N MET A 291 -18.97 6.21 6.34
CA MET A 291 -18.11 6.99 5.44
C MET A 291 -17.92 8.41 5.98
N PRO A 292 -16.70 8.96 5.97
CA PRO A 292 -16.48 10.34 6.40
C PRO A 292 -17.28 11.37 5.61
N THR A 293 -17.62 12.49 6.23
CA THR A 293 -18.16 13.65 5.50
C THR A 293 -17.06 14.35 4.68
N PRO A 294 -17.42 15.16 3.68
CA PRO A 294 -16.44 15.96 2.94
C PRO A 294 -15.56 16.85 3.85
N GLU A 295 -16.14 17.43 4.90
CA GLU A 295 -15.43 18.28 5.86
C GLU A 295 -14.40 17.47 6.67
N GLN A 296 -14.78 16.26 7.11
CA GLN A 296 -13.86 15.36 7.80
C GLN A 296 -12.72 14.90 6.88
N ARG A 297 -13.02 14.64 5.60
CA ARG A 297 -12.00 14.29 4.60
C ARG A 297 -11.05 15.43 4.29
N GLU A 298 -11.56 16.66 4.13
CA GLU A 298 -10.68 17.84 3.97
C GLU A 298 -9.83 18.06 5.23
N ARG A 299 -10.39 17.90 6.42
CA ARG A 299 -9.62 17.98 7.68
C ARG A 299 -8.47 16.98 7.70
N MET A 300 -8.74 15.70 7.38
CA MET A 300 -7.69 14.67 7.31
C MET A 300 -6.65 14.97 6.23
N TYR A 301 -7.07 15.40 5.04
CA TYR A 301 -6.18 15.83 3.96
C TYR A 301 -5.19 16.91 4.43
N ARG A 302 -5.69 17.96 5.10
CA ARG A 302 -4.84 19.06 5.60
C ARG A 302 -3.93 18.57 6.73
N PHE A 303 -4.51 17.86 7.70
CA PHE A 303 -3.80 17.36 8.87
C PHE A 303 -2.63 16.44 8.49
N VAL A 304 -2.86 15.43 7.65
CA VAL A 304 -1.81 14.47 7.28
C VAL A 304 -0.66 15.17 6.55
N ARG A 305 -0.95 16.16 5.70
CA ARG A 305 0.06 16.94 4.97
C ARG A 305 0.87 17.85 5.88
N GLU A 306 0.19 18.56 6.78
CA GLU A 306 0.85 19.40 7.77
C GLU A 306 1.79 18.56 8.65
N MET A 307 1.27 17.46 9.19
CA MET A 307 2.04 16.57 10.05
C MET A 307 3.24 15.93 9.34
N ARG A 308 3.10 15.58 8.07
CA ARG A 308 4.19 15.07 7.22
C ARG A 308 5.34 16.08 7.10
N GLY A 309 5.05 17.37 7.21
CA GLY A 309 6.06 18.44 7.20
C GLY A 309 6.82 18.63 8.53
N VAL A 310 6.30 18.12 9.66
CA VAL A 310 6.84 18.45 10.99
C VAL A 310 7.13 17.24 11.89
N LYS A 311 6.54 16.07 11.64
CA LYS A 311 6.69 14.86 12.46
C LYS A 311 7.54 13.80 11.76
N PRO A 312 8.44 13.07 12.47
CA PRO A 312 9.27 12.02 11.91
C PRO A 312 8.50 10.69 11.77
N LEU A 313 7.41 10.69 11.02
CA LEU A 313 6.57 9.51 10.75
C LEU A 313 6.17 9.47 9.27
N PHE A 314 6.42 8.36 8.58
CA PHE A 314 6.03 8.23 7.19
C PHE A 314 4.53 7.93 7.05
N THR A 315 3.74 8.95 6.77
CA THR A 315 2.29 8.81 6.59
C THR A 315 1.93 8.57 5.13
N LEU A 316 1.05 7.61 4.88
CA LEU A 316 0.47 7.31 3.57
C LEU A 316 -1.05 7.43 3.67
N ASP A 317 -1.65 8.40 2.97
CA ASP A 317 -3.10 8.55 2.88
C ASP A 317 -3.60 7.92 1.59
N PHE A 318 -4.17 6.72 1.71
CA PHE A 318 -4.47 5.86 0.57
C PHE A 318 -5.40 6.51 -0.47
N GLN A 319 -6.27 7.44 -0.07
CA GLN A 319 -7.20 8.11 -0.99
C GLN A 319 -6.85 9.57 -1.29
N ASN A 320 -6.16 10.27 -0.40
CA ASN A 320 -5.83 11.68 -0.60
C ASN A 320 -4.42 11.93 -1.18
N ASP A 321 -3.56 10.91 -1.26
CA ASP A 321 -2.24 11.00 -1.87
C ASP A 321 -2.21 10.62 -3.37
N GLY A 322 -3.37 10.50 -4.01
CA GLY A 322 -3.49 10.13 -5.43
C GLY A 322 -2.62 11.00 -6.36
N GLU A 323 -2.45 12.29 -6.05
CA GLU A 323 -1.63 13.19 -6.89
C GLU A 323 -0.14 12.85 -6.89
N PHE A 324 0.38 12.23 -5.83
CA PHE A 324 1.79 11.80 -5.78
C PHE A 324 2.07 10.53 -6.59
N VAL A 325 1.03 9.80 -6.97
CA VAL A 325 1.12 8.51 -7.67
C VAL A 325 0.32 8.50 -8.98
N GLY A 326 -0.24 9.63 -9.40
CA GLY A 326 -0.97 9.78 -10.66
C GLY A 326 -2.33 9.07 -10.66
N GLY A 327 -3.04 9.12 -9.54
CA GLY A 327 -4.38 8.57 -9.37
C GLY A 327 -4.39 7.13 -8.83
N CYS A 328 -5.40 6.35 -9.18
CA CYS A 328 -5.56 4.97 -8.71
C CYS A 328 -4.34 4.09 -9.05
N ILE A 329 -3.91 3.27 -8.09
CA ILE A 329 -2.78 2.34 -8.24
C ILE A 329 -3.18 0.85 -8.32
N ALA A 330 -4.48 0.58 -8.33
CA ALA A 330 -5.09 -0.75 -8.44
C ALA A 330 -4.95 -1.36 -9.85
N GLY A 331 -5.44 -2.58 -10.04
CA GLY A 331 -5.47 -3.27 -11.33
C GLY A 331 -4.09 -3.64 -11.83
N GLY A 332 -3.19 -3.97 -10.90
CA GLY A 332 -1.79 -4.29 -11.16
C GLY A 332 -0.91 -3.08 -11.45
N ARG A 333 -1.42 -1.83 -11.48
CA ARG A 333 -0.61 -0.65 -11.83
C ARG A 333 0.56 -0.47 -10.86
N ARG A 334 0.29 -0.54 -9.56
CA ARG A 334 1.31 -0.70 -8.51
C ARG A 334 1.01 -1.85 -7.56
N TYR A 335 -0.25 -2.27 -7.46
CA TYR A 335 -0.59 -3.49 -6.72
C TYR A 335 -1.82 -4.20 -7.27
N LEU A 336 -2.02 -5.42 -6.79
CA LEU A 336 -3.25 -6.21 -6.92
C LEU A 336 -3.53 -6.96 -5.62
N HIS A 337 -4.72 -7.53 -5.50
CA HIS A 337 -5.13 -8.35 -4.37
C HIS A 337 -5.46 -9.78 -4.82
N ILE A 338 -5.10 -10.79 -4.03
CA ILE A 338 -5.55 -12.17 -4.19
C ILE A 338 -6.18 -12.61 -2.88
N ASN A 339 -7.48 -12.88 -2.90
CA ASN A 339 -8.23 -13.23 -1.70
C ASN A 339 -7.96 -14.68 -1.26
N ALA A 340 -8.51 -15.09 -0.11
CA ALA A 340 -8.29 -16.42 0.47
C ALA A 340 -8.87 -17.59 -0.35
N ALA A 341 -9.71 -17.31 -1.35
CA ALA A 341 -10.25 -18.27 -2.31
C ALA A 341 -9.44 -18.32 -3.63
N GLY A 342 -8.40 -17.50 -3.76
CA GLY A 342 -7.58 -17.40 -4.96
C GLY A 342 -8.11 -16.47 -6.04
N ASP A 343 -9.24 -15.78 -5.84
CA ASP A 343 -9.71 -14.82 -6.84
C ASP A 343 -8.76 -13.62 -6.91
N VAL A 344 -8.41 -13.21 -8.14
CA VAL A 344 -7.46 -12.12 -8.38
C VAL A 344 -8.23 -10.83 -8.62
N GLU A 345 -8.15 -9.91 -7.67
CA GLU A 345 -8.91 -8.68 -7.59
C GLU A 345 -8.02 -7.45 -7.88
N PRO A 346 -8.54 -6.41 -8.57
CA PRO A 346 -7.76 -5.20 -8.86
C PRO A 346 -7.27 -4.48 -7.60
N CYS A 347 -8.05 -4.54 -6.53
CA CYS A 347 -7.88 -3.79 -5.29
C CYS A 347 -8.49 -4.59 -4.15
N VAL A 348 -7.92 -4.48 -2.96
CA VAL A 348 -8.44 -5.07 -1.72
C VAL A 348 -9.86 -4.61 -1.34
N PHE A 349 -10.36 -3.54 -1.97
CA PHE A 349 -11.72 -3.02 -1.76
C PHE A 349 -12.65 -3.31 -2.95
N ILE A 350 -12.20 -4.06 -3.96
CA ILE A 350 -12.94 -4.31 -5.20
C ILE A 350 -13.09 -5.81 -5.36
N HIS A 351 -14.11 -6.35 -4.68
CA HIS A 351 -14.44 -7.78 -4.64
C HIS A 351 -15.15 -8.24 -5.92
N TYR A 352 -14.48 -8.04 -7.06
CA TYR A 352 -14.92 -8.50 -8.37
C TYR A 352 -13.72 -9.06 -9.14
N ALA A 353 -13.86 -10.26 -9.69
CA ALA A 353 -12.82 -10.92 -10.45
C ALA A 353 -13.36 -11.72 -11.64
N ASN A 354 -12.50 -11.92 -12.63
CA ASN A 354 -12.69 -12.86 -13.73
C ASN A 354 -11.50 -13.81 -13.91
N ALA A 355 -10.57 -13.82 -12.95
CA ALA A 355 -9.43 -14.73 -12.90
C ALA A 355 -9.28 -15.28 -11.47
N ASN A 356 -8.86 -16.54 -11.36
CA ASN A 356 -8.50 -17.20 -10.12
C ASN A 356 -7.11 -17.82 -10.29
N ILE A 357 -6.24 -17.63 -9.29
CA ILE A 357 -4.83 -17.99 -9.36
C ILE A 357 -4.58 -19.50 -9.41
N HIS A 358 -5.57 -20.32 -9.04
CA HIS A 358 -5.50 -21.77 -9.19
C HIS A 358 -5.71 -22.23 -10.64
N ASP A 359 -6.34 -21.38 -11.48
CA ASP A 359 -6.71 -21.72 -12.85
C ASP A 359 -5.77 -21.10 -13.90
N VAL A 360 -5.13 -19.97 -13.58
CA VAL A 360 -4.31 -19.20 -14.51
C VAL A 360 -3.00 -18.75 -13.87
N SER A 361 -1.99 -18.43 -14.70
CA SER A 361 -0.78 -17.79 -14.21
C SER A 361 -1.04 -16.37 -13.71
N LEU A 362 -0.17 -15.85 -12.85
CA LEU A 362 -0.22 -14.46 -12.38
C LEU A 362 -0.19 -13.46 -13.55
N LEU A 363 0.61 -13.74 -14.58
CA LEU A 363 0.69 -12.91 -15.78
C LEU A 363 -0.63 -12.93 -16.57
N ASP A 364 -1.27 -14.09 -16.69
CA ASP A 364 -2.56 -14.19 -17.36
C ASP A 364 -3.67 -13.50 -16.57
N ALA A 365 -3.64 -13.57 -15.24
CA ALA A 365 -4.54 -12.81 -14.37
C ALA A 365 -4.37 -11.29 -14.53
N LEU A 366 -3.12 -10.79 -14.65
CA LEU A 366 -2.82 -9.38 -14.96
C LEU A 366 -3.31 -8.93 -16.33
N ARG A 367 -3.55 -9.87 -17.25
CA ARG A 367 -4.08 -9.64 -18.59
C ARG A 367 -5.56 -9.98 -18.71
N SER A 368 -6.20 -10.33 -17.59
CA SER A 368 -7.62 -10.63 -17.53
C SER A 368 -8.45 -9.41 -17.96
N PRO A 369 -9.69 -9.61 -18.47
CA PRO A 369 -10.50 -8.53 -19.00
C PRO A 369 -10.69 -7.36 -18.01
N LEU A 370 -10.84 -7.64 -16.70
CA LEU A 370 -11.04 -6.58 -15.71
C LEU A 370 -9.74 -5.78 -15.50
N PHE A 371 -8.60 -6.45 -15.35
CA PHE A 371 -7.31 -5.78 -15.21
C PHE A 371 -6.94 -4.96 -16.45
N MET A 372 -7.30 -5.44 -17.65
CA MET A 372 -7.08 -4.68 -18.89
C MET A 372 -7.97 -3.44 -18.99
N LYS A 373 -9.19 -3.45 -18.42
CA LYS A 373 -9.99 -2.22 -18.27
C LYS A 373 -9.32 -1.21 -17.33
N TYR A 374 -8.73 -1.66 -16.23
CA TYR A 374 -7.89 -0.77 -15.38
C TYR A 374 -6.70 -0.20 -16.15
N TYR A 375 -5.97 -1.05 -16.90
CA TYR A 375 -4.85 -0.61 -17.73
C TYR A 375 -5.26 0.48 -18.75
N GLN A 376 -6.43 0.32 -19.38
CA GLN A 376 -6.93 1.24 -20.41
C GLN A 376 -7.48 2.54 -19.82
N SER A 377 -8.18 2.46 -18.70
CA SER A 377 -8.98 3.57 -18.16
C SER A 377 -8.24 4.42 -17.14
N GLN A 378 -7.10 3.97 -16.59
CA GLN A 378 -6.34 4.82 -15.67
C GLN A 378 -5.61 5.99 -16.39
N PRO A 379 -5.55 7.18 -15.77
CA PRO A 379 -6.24 7.58 -14.54
C PRO A 379 -7.76 7.73 -14.77
N PHE A 380 -8.57 7.40 -13.76
CA PHE A 380 -10.04 7.50 -13.83
C PHE A 380 -10.56 8.93 -13.70
N ASN A 381 -9.75 9.84 -13.17
CA ASN A 381 -10.03 11.26 -13.08
C ASN A 381 -8.70 12.03 -13.13
N THR A 382 -8.65 13.20 -13.76
CA THR A 382 -7.45 14.05 -13.77
C THR A 382 -7.28 14.90 -12.51
N ASN A 383 -8.36 15.06 -11.72
CA ASN A 383 -8.28 15.53 -10.35
C ASN A 383 -7.96 14.33 -9.45
N HIS A 384 -6.70 14.16 -9.07
CA HIS A 384 -6.24 12.99 -8.32
C HIS A 384 -6.67 12.97 -6.84
N LEU A 385 -7.44 13.97 -6.37
CA LEU A 385 -8.22 13.87 -5.13
C LEU A 385 -9.53 13.08 -5.32
N ARG A 386 -9.77 12.61 -6.56
CA ARG A 386 -10.90 11.74 -6.96
C ARG A 386 -10.42 10.49 -7.70
N PRO A 387 -9.44 9.73 -7.16
CA PRO A 387 -8.74 8.73 -7.96
C PRO A 387 -9.53 7.42 -8.15
N CYS A 388 -10.48 7.09 -7.28
CA CYS A 388 -11.04 5.74 -7.19
C CYS A 388 -12.20 5.53 -8.19
N PRO A 389 -12.21 4.43 -8.97
CA PRO A 389 -13.33 4.08 -9.86
C PRO A 389 -14.58 3.56 -9.14
N MET A 390 -14.51 3.40 -7.81
CA MET A 390 -15.61 2.95 -6.97
C MET A 390 -16.17 4.08 -6.09
N LEU A 391 -15.28 4.90 -5.51
CA LEU A 391 -15.68 5.94 -4.55
C LEU A 391 -16.01 7.25 -5.25
N GLU A 392 -15.05 7.88 -5.95
CA GLU A 392 -15.25 9.22 -6.51
C GLU A 392 -15.73 9.23 -7.95
N ASN A 393 -15.60 8.11 -8.66
CA ASN A 393 -16.11 7.90 -10.01
C ASN A 393 -17.03 6.65 -10.02
N PRO A 394 -18.14 6.67 -9.26
CA PRO A 394 -18.91 5.47 -8.88
C PRO A 394 -19.62 4.77 -10.06
N ASP A 395 -19.68 5.40 -11.24
CA ASP A 395 -20.22 4.81 -12.46
C ASP A 395 -19.20 3.95 -13.23
N ASP A 396 -17.90 4.11 -12.96
CA ASP A 396 -16.82 3.49 -13.74
C ASP A 396 -16.68 1.99 -13.43
N LEU A 397 -16.62 1.63 -12.14
CA LEU A 397 -16.50 0.24 -11.72
C LEU A 397 -17.67 -0.64 -12.24
N PRO A 398 -18.95 -0.24 -12.10
CA PRO A 398 -20.06 -1.03 -12.64
C PRO A 398 -19.96 -1.28 -14.14
N ARG A 399 -19.61 -0.26 -14.94
CA ARG A 399 -19.39 -0.44 -16.38
C ARG A 399 -18.29 -1.45 -16.66
N MET A 400 -17.13 -1.30 -16.00
CA MET A 400 -16.03 -2.24 -16.16
C MET A 400 -16.41 -3.67 -15.77
N VAL A 401 -17.14 -3.87 -14.67
CA VAL A 401 -17.57 -5.21 -14.22
C VAL A 401 -18.53 -5.85 -15.21
N VAL A 402 -19.54 -5.11 -15.69
CA VAL A 402 -20.53 -5.59 -16.66
C VAL A 402 -19.88 -5.96 -17.99
N GLU A 403 -19.04 -5.09 -18.55
CA GLU A 403 -18.41 -5.31 -19.84
C GLU A 403 -17.42 -6.48 -19.85
N THR A 404 -16.80 -6.74 -18.70
CA THR A 404 -15.77 -7.78 -18.57
C THR A 404 -16.33 -9.12 -18.11
N GLY A 405 -17.62 -9.17 -17.75
CA GLY A 405 -18.24 -10.33 -17.14
C GLY A 405 -17.62 -10.73 -15.80
N ALA A 406 -16.94 -9.79 -15.11
CA ALA A 406 -16.41 -10.06 -13.78
C ALA A 406 -17.56 -10.34 -12.81
N ARG A 407 -17.32 -11.23 -11.84
CA ARG A 407 -18.32 -11.63 -10.83
C ARG A 407 -17.88 -11.18 -9.45
N SER A 408 -18.86 -10.93 -8.59
CA SER A 408 -18.59 -10.70 -7.16
C SER A 408 -17.83 -11.87 -6.56
N THR A 409 -16.79 -11.55 -5.81
CA THR A 409 -15.94 -12.47 -5.04
C THR A 409 -16.20 -12.37 -3.54
N ASP A 410 -17.20 -11.59 -3.13
CA ASP A 410 -17.66 -11.56 -1.74
C ASP A 410 -18.09 -12.96 -1.31
N LEU A 411 -17.47 -13.46 -0.23
CA LEU A 411 -17.63 -14.84 0.23
C LEU A 411 -18.87 -15.03 1.11
N VAL A 412 -19.49 -13.95 1.58
CA VAL A 412 -20.69 -14.01 2.45
C VAL A 412 -21.93 -13.75 1.63
N GLU A 413 -22.01 -12.56 1.04
CA GLU A 413 -23.20 -12.10 0.36
C GLU A 413 -22.80 -11.29 -0.86
N LYS A 414 -23.01 -11.91 -2.03
CA LYS A 414 -22.66 -11.31 -3.32
C LYS A 414 -23.30 -9.93 -3.46
N GLU A 415 -22.45 -8.93 -3.46
CA GLU A 415 -22.79 -7.55 -3.78
C GLU A 415 -22.67 -7.35 -5.29
N THR A 416 -23.72 -6.79 -5.89
CA THR A 416 -23.68 -6.33 -7.28
C THR A 416 -22.98 -4.98 -7.36
N PRO A 417 -22.31 -4.66 -8.49
CA PRO A 417 -21.65 -3.37 -8.61
C PRO A 417 -22.63 -2.19 -8.55
N GLU A 418 -23.89 -2.37 -8.94
CA GLU A 418 -24.95 -1.36 -8.79
C GLU A 418 -25.28 -1.07 -7.31
N GLN A 419 -25.36 -2.10 -6.46
CA GLN A 419 -25.58 -1.91 -5.02
C GLN A 419 -24.41 -1.16 -4.36
N LEU A 420 -23.18 -1.48 -4.76
CA LEU A 420 -22.01 -0.76 -4.29
C LEU A 420 -22.03 0.70 -4.73
N ARG A 421 -22.37 0.95 -6.00
CA ARG A 421 -22.56 2.30 -6.55
C ARG A 421 -23.63 3.09 -5.79
N GLU A 422 -24.75 2.48 -5.44
CA GLU A 422 -25.81 3.13 -4.65
C GLU A 422 -25.28 3.64 -3.29
N LYS A 423 -24.37 2.90 -2.66
CA LYS A 423 -23.72 3.31 -1.41
C LYS A 423 -22.71 4.44 -1.59
N THR A 424 -21.98 4.47 -2.71
CA THR A 424 -20.87 5.43 -2.90
C THR A 424 -21.27 6.71 -3.62
N ALA A 425 -22.28 6.68 -4.50
CA ALA A 425 -22.67 7.80 -5.34
C ALA A 425 -23.02 9.10 -4.57
N PRO A 426 -23.76 9.06 -3.44
CA PRO A 426 -24.02 10.27 -2.65
C PRO A 426 -22.74 10.92 -2.11
N ALA A 427 -21.79 10.12 -1.61
CA ALA A 427 -20.53 10.62 -1.09
C ALA A 427 -19.62 11.16 -2.20
N ALA A 428 -19.61 10.51 -3.37
CA ALA A 428 -18.91 11.00 -4.56
C ALA A 428 -19.38 12.40 -4.95
N ALA A 429 -20.70 12.58 -5.05
CA ALA A 429 -21.32 13.86 -5.39
C ALA A 429 -21.04 14.94 -4.35
N ALA A 430 -21.03 14.59 -3.06
CA ALA A 430 -20.72 15.52 -1.98
C ALA A 430 -19.23 15.92 -1.93
N TRP A 431 -18.31 14.99 -2.25
CA TRP A 431 -16.87 15.27 -2.26
C TRP A 431 -16.41 16.06 -3.47
N ALA A 432 -17.00 15.84 -4.65
CA ALA A 432 -16.59 16.47 -5.91
C ALA A 432 -16.36 17.99 -5.80
N PRO A 433 -17.30 18.84 -5.31
CA PRO A 433 -17.06 20.28 -5.22
C PRO A 433 -15.93 20.67 -4.25
N VAL A 434 -15.69 19.88 -3.20
CA VAL A 434 -14.58 20.11 -2.27
C VAL A 434 -13.24 19.79 -2.94
N ALA A 435 -13.18 18.65 -3.64
CA ALA A 435 -12.00 18.26 -4.41
C ALA A 435 -11.66 19.27 -5.50
N GLU A 436 -12.65 19.79 -6.25
CA GLU A 436 -12.41 20.83 -7.26
C GLU A 436 -11.87 22.12 -6.64
N ARG A 437 -12.45 22.57 -5.52
CA ARG A 437 -11.94 23.74 -4.81
C ARG A 437 -10.51 23.55 -4.33
N LEU A 438 -10.19 22.41 -3.72
CA LEU A 438 -8.84 22.10 -3.23
C LEU A 438 -7.84 22.01 -4.38
N TRP A 439 -8.23 21.36 -5.49
CA TRP A 439 -7.37 21.19 -6.65
C TRP A 439 -7.02 22.51 -7.32
N ALA A 440 -8.00 23.42 -7.42
CA ALA A 440 -7.85 24.73 -8.04
C ALA A 440 -7.30 25.82 -7.09
N ASP A 441 -7.04 25.52 -5.83
CA ASP A 441 -6.56 26.49 -4.84
C ASP A 441 -5.15 27.00 -5.22
N GLU A 442 -5.06 28.26 -5.67
CA GLU A 442 -3.80 28.92 -6.07
C GLU A 442 -2.84 29.12 -4.89
N ALA A 443 -3.33 29.07 -3.65
CA ALA A 443 -2.50 29.18 -2.45
C ALA A 443 -1.88 27.83 -2.04
N ASP A 444 -2.34 26.71 -2.60
CA ASP A 444 -1.77 25.39 -2.31
C ASP A 444 -0.39 25.25 -2.98
N PRO A 445 0.67 24.82 -2.25
CA PRO A 445 2.00 24.64 -2.82
C PRO A 445 2.05 23.68 -4.02
N LEU A 446 1.06 22.80 -4.17
CA LEU A 446 0.95 21.87 -5.30
C LEU A 446 0.17 22.44 -6.49
N HIS A 447 -0.34 23.67 -6.45
CA HIS A 447 -1.14 24.24 -7.53
C HIS A 447 -0.46 24.17 -8.90
N GLU A 448 0.75 24.71 -9.02
CA GLU A 448 1.54 24.69 -10.26
C GLU A 448 1.82 23.26 -10.75
N THR A 449 2.05 22.36 -9.80
CA THR A 449 2.30 20.94 -10.04
C THR A 449 1.05 20.29 -10.65
N ARG A 450 -0.15 20.58 -10.12
CA ARG A 450 -1.44 20.10 -10.62
C ARG A 450 -1.81 20.59 -12.03
N GLN A 451 -1.20 21.67 -12.51
CA GLN A 451 -1.39 22.14 -13.90
C GLN A 451 -0.66 21.27 -14.93
N ARG A 452 0.26 20.39 -14.50
CA ARG A 452 0.96 19.47 -15.40
C ARG A 452 0.00 18.38 -15.87
N TRP A 453 -0.13 18.22 -17.18
CA TRP A 453 -1.04 17.22 -17.77
C TRP A 453 -0.73 15.77 -17.38
N ASN A 454 0.51 15.48 -16.99
CA ASN A 454 0.99 14.17 -16.58
C ASN A 454 1.29 14.10 -15.08
N GLU A 455 0.61 14.91 -14.25
CA GLU A 455 0.86 14.95 -12.81
C GLU A 455 0.78 13.56 -12.16
N GLY A 456 1.81 13.23 -11.38
CA GLY A 456 2.00 11.94 -10.72
C GLY A 456 2.19 10.72 -11.66
N GLN A 457 2.14 10.89 -12.97
CA GLN A 457 2.31 9.79 -13.93
C GLN A 457 3.79 9.43 -14.08
N ALA A 458 4.12 8.13 -13.99
CA ALA A 458 5.45 7.64 -14.32
C ALA A 458 5.67 7.62 -15.84
N GLU A 459 6.93 7.48 -16.27
CA GLU A 459 7.28 7.37 -17.70
C GLU A 459 6.52 6.24 -18.41
N THR A 460 6.31 5.09 -17.76
CA THR A 460 5.46 4.02 -18.30
C THR A 460 3.99 4.37 -18.39
N ASP A 461 3.47 5.19 -17.47
CA ASP A 461 2.07 5.61 -17.55
C ASP A 461 1.88 6.53 -18.77
N VAL A 462 2.82 7.45 -19.01
CA VAL A 462 2.85 8.30 -20.21
C VAL A 462 2.99 7.47 -21.48
N THR A 463 3.91 6.49 -21.49
CA THR A 463 4.12 5.58 -22.64
C THR A 463 2.89 4.72 -22.92
N ARG A 464 2.22 4.24 -21.87
CA ARG A 464 0.94 3.52 -21.98
C ARG A 464 -0.15 4.40 -22.59
N LEU A 465 -0.33 5.62 -22.08
CA LEU A 465 -1.34 6.56 -22.59
C LEU A 465 -1.11 6.85 -24.08
N ALA A 466 0.15 7.07 -24.48
CA ALA A 466 0.52 7.23 -25.88
C ALA A 466 0.18 5.99 -26.73
N ARG A 467 0.46 4.78 -26.22
CA ARG A 467 0.10 3.50 -26.88
C ARG A 467 -1.40 3.34 -27.07
N LEU A 468 -2.19 3.82 -26.11
CA LEU A 468 -3.65 3.80 -26.15
C LEU A 468 -4.24 4.96 -26.98
N GLY A 469 -3.41 5.93 -27.40
CA GLY A 469 -3.88 7.13 -28.10
C GLY A 469 -4.68 8.10 -27.22
N ARG A 470 -4.52 8.04 -25.89
CA ARG A 470 -5.22 8.91 -24.93
C ARG A 470 -4.32 10.07 -24.52
N ASP A 471 -4.72 11.29 -24.88
CA ASP A 471 -4.06 12.54 -24.45
C ASP A 471 -4.89 13.21 -23.35
N LEU A 472 -4.41 13.19 -22.10
CA LEU A 472 -5.14 13.72 -20.94
C LEU A 472 -5.46 15.22 -21.04
N ARG A 473 -4.80 15.98 -21.93
CA ARG A 473 -5.13 17.40 -22.17
C ARG A 473 -6.44 17.59 -22.93
N THR A 474 -6.81 16.59 -23.74
CA THR A 474 -8.00 16.63 -24.61
C THR A 474 -9.04 15.57 -24.24
N GLN A 475 -8.61 14.52 -23.55
CA GLN A 475 -9.40 13.37 -23.11
C GLN A 475 -9.08 13.07 -21.63
N PRO A 476 -9.46 13.98 -20.70
CA PRO A 476 -9.12 13.84 -19.28
C PRO A 476 -9.82 12.62 -18.66
N GLU A 477 -11.09 12.39 -19.00
CA GLU A 477 -11.87 11.28 -18.48
C GLU A 477 -11.66 9.98 -19.28
N PRO A 478 -11.79 8.80 -18.65
CA PRO A 478 -11.65 7.53 -19.33
C PRO A 478 -12.80 7.28 -20.32
N GLN A 479 -12.50 6.61 -21.43
CA GLN A 479 -13.50 6.12 -22.38
C GLN A 479 -13.95 4.71 -21.95
N LEU A 480 -14.90 4.67 -21.01
CA LEU A 480 -15.49 3.46 -20.45
C LEU A 480 -16.80 3.08 -21.11
#